data_AF-A0A2P5EQS4-F1
#
_entry.id   AF-A0A2P5EQS4-F1
#
_cell.length_a   1.000
_cell.length_b   1.000
_cell.length_c   1.000
_cell.angle_alpha   90.00
_cell.angle_beta   90.00
_cell.angle_gamma   90.00
#
_symmetry.space_group_name_H-M   'P 1'
#
loop_
_entity.id
_entity.type
_entity.pdbx_description
1 polymer ?
#
loop_
_entity_poly.entity_id
_entity_poly.type
_entity_poly.pdbx_seq_one_letter_code
_entity_poly.pdbx_strand_id
1 'polypeptide(L)'
;MKTYLLARGLWDVVKPTAKSHKRLTKIWKKKDAAALHAIHISCGANAFSLIKDITRASTAWATLERKKQETEKNNRESDIESKSQ
;
A
#
# COMPACT_ATOMS: atom_id res chain seq x y z
N MET A 1 1.24 8.20 -4.63
CA MET A 1 0.84 6.84 -5.05
C MET A 1 -0.67 6.65 -5.20
N LYS A 2 -1.50 6.92 -4.17
CA LYS A 2 -2.97 6.74 -4.24
C LYS A 2 -3.64 7.40 -5.45
N THR A 3 -3.32 8.67 -5.75
CA THR A 3 -3.87 9.42 -6.89
C THR A 3 -3.57 8.76 -8.24
N TYR A 4 -2.36 8.20 -8.40
CA TYR A 4 -1.96 7.49 -9.62
C TYR A 4 -2.77 6.18 -9.80
N LEU A 5 -2.97 5.43 -8.72
CA LEU A 5 -3.78 4.21 -8.74
C LEU A 5 -5.26 4.50 -9.05
N LEU A 6 -5.80 5.62 -8.53
CA LEU A 6 -7.16 6.08 -8.83
C LEU A 6 -7.31 6.45 -10.32
N ALA A 7 -6.40 7.26 -10.86
CA ALA A 7 -6.41 7.67 -12.27
C ALA A 7 -6.37 6.47 -13.23
N ARG A 8 -5.70 5.39 -12.85
CA ARG A 8 -5.59 4.16 -13.65
C ARG A 8 -6.68 3.13 -13.37
N GLY A 9 -7.63 3.42 -12.48
CA GLY A 9 -8.68 2.46 -12.09
C GLY A 9 -8.15 1.19 -11.42
N LEU A 10 -7.02 1.31 -10.72
CA LEU A 10 -6.31 0.24 -10.00
C LEU A 10 -6.59 0.25 -8.50
N TRP A 11 -7.16 1.34 -7.97
CA TRP A 11 -7.43 1.48 -6.53
C TRP A 11 -8.35 0.38 -5.99
N ASP A 12 -9.36 -0.03 -6.75
CA ASP A 12 -10.26 -1.13 -6.38
C ASP A 12 -9.53 -2.46 -6.17
N VAL A 13 -8.34 -2.64 -6.75
CA VAL A 13 -7.55 -3.86 -6.56
C VAL A 13 -6.77 -3.82 -5.25
N VAL A 14 -6.34 -2.62 -4.86
CA VAL A 14 -5.59 -2.38 -3.64
C VAL A 14 -6.51 -2.39 -2.42
N LYS A 15 -7.70 -1.79 -2.53
CA LYS A 15 -8.76 -1.86 -1.53
C LYS A 15 -10.02 -2.51 -2.16
N PRO A 16 -10.03 -3.84 -2.30
CA PRO A 16 -11.15 -4.55 -2.88
C PRO A 16 -12.40 -4.38 -2.04
N THR A 17 -13.47 -3.90 -2.66
CA THR A 17 -14.81 -3.79 -2.08
C THR A 17 -15.58 -5.10 -2.24
N ALA A 18 -16.72 -5.27 -1.56
CA ALA A 18 -17.59 -6.45 -1.71
C ALA A 18 -18.02 -6.71 -3.17
N LYS A 19 -18.17 -5.64 -3.99
CA LYS A 19 -18.46 -5.73 -5.43
C LYS A 19 -17.27 -6.22 -6.26
N SER A 20 -16.05 -6.03 -5.75
CA SER A 20 -14.81 -6.37 -6.43
C SER A 20 -14.53 -7.87 -6.43
N HIS A 21 -14.97 -8.57 -5.39
CA HIS A 21 -14.78 -10.01 -5.19
C HIS A 21 -15.54 -10.87 -6.22
N LYS A 22 -16.56 -10.32 -6.88
CA LYS A 22 -17.31 -11.01 -7.96
C LYS A 22 -16.57 -11.04 -9.31
N ARG A 23 -15.42 -10.37 -9.45
CA ARG A 23 -14.66 -10.35 -10.71
C ARG A 23 -13.69 -11.54 -10.80
N LEU A 24 -14.25 -12.73 -11.01
CA LEU A 24 -13.50 -13.92 -11.45
C LEU A 24 -13.09 -13.73 -12.90
N THR A 25 -11.86 -13.31 -13.20
CA THR A 25 -11.26 -13.42 -14.54
C THR A 25 -9.81 -12.96 -14.57
N LYS A 26 -9.05 -13.46 -15.55
CA LYS A 26 -7.70 -13.05 -15.97
C LYS A 26 -7.45 -11.53 -15.93
N ILE A 27 -8.49 -10.73 -16.17
CA ILE A 27 -8.47 -9.25 -16.08
C ILE A 27 -8.09 -8.79 -14.67
N TRP A 28 -8.64 -9.40 -13.61
CA TRP A 28 -8.32 -9.05 -12.24
C TRP A 28 -6.85 -9.31 -11.92
N LYS A 29 -6.32 -10.48 -12.31
CA LYS A 29 -4.89 -10.81 -12.15
C LYS A 29 -3.98 -9.79 -12.86
N LYS A 30 -4.35 -9.36 -14.08
CA LYS A 30 -3.62 -8.31 -14.80
C LYS A 30 -3.66 -6.97 -14.06
N LYS A 31 -4.82 -6.58 -13.51
CA LYS A 31 -4.94 -5.33 -12.75
C LYS A 31 -4.18 -5.39 -11.42
N ASP A 32 -4.13 -6.54 -10.76
CA ASP A 32 -3.34 -6.75 -9.54
C ASP A 32 -1.84 -6.63 -9.82
N ALA A 33 -1.35 -7.29 -10.87
CA ALA A 33 0.03 -7.12 -11.30
C ALA A 33 0.37 -5.66 -11.67
N ALA A 34 -0.53 -4.97 -12.39
CA ALA A 34 -0.32 -3.56 -12.74
C ALA A 34 -0.32 -2.64 -11.51
N ALA A 35 -1.19 -2.91 -10.53
CA ALA A 35 -1.23 -2.17 -9.27
C ALA A 35 0.02 -2.43 -8.44
N LEU A 36 0.47 -3.68 -8.33
CA LEU A 36 1.70 -4.04 -7.63
C LEU A 36 2.92 -3.36 -8.24
N HIS A 37 3.05 -3.40 -9.56
CA HIS A 37 4.12 -2.73 -10.27
C HIS A 37 4.10 -1.20 -10.02
N ALA A 38 2.92 -0.59 -10.08
CA ALA A 38 2.75 0.84 -9.77
C ALA A 38 3.18 1.18 -8.34
N ILE A 39 2.89 0.31 -7.38
CA ILE A 39 3.34 0.48 -5.99
C ILE A 39 4.86 0.39 -5.94
N HIS A 40 5.46 -0.65 -6.50
CA HIS A 40 6.92 -0.86 -6.49
C HIS A 40 7.69 0.33 -7.05
N ILE A 41 7.31 0.83 -8.24
CA ILE A 41 8.00 1.97 -8.86
C ILE A 41 7.82 3.29 -8.11
N SER A 42 6.72 3.44 -7.36
CA SER A 42 6.34 4.72 -6.73
C SER A 42 6.69 4.81 -5.24
N CYS A 43 7.10 3.71 -4.60
CA CYS A 43 7.20 3.63 -3.14
C CYS A 43 8.54 4.12 -2.57
N GLY A 44 9.59 4.23 -3.39
CA GLY A 44 10.94 4.57 -2.93
C GLY A 44 11.65 3.40 -2.23
N ALA A 45 12.96 3.50 -2.03
CA ALA A 45 13.82 2.36 -1.65
C ALA A 45 13.45 1.71 -0.30
N ASN A 46 13.15 2.52 0.71
CA ASN A 46 12.81 2.03 2.07
C ASN A 46 11.51 1.23 2.05
N ALA A 47 10.48 1.78 1.41
CA ALA A 47 9.19 1.11 1.28
C ALA A 47 9.30 -0.13 0.37
N PHE A 48 10.07 -0.04 -0.72
CA PHE A 48 10.30 -1.14 -1.65
C PHE A 48 10.91 -2.35 -0.95
N SER A 49 11.90 -2.13 -0.09
CA SER A 49 12.54 -3.19 0.70
C SER A 49 11.57 -3.97 1.56
N LEU A 50 10.47 -3.34 2.02
CA LEU A 50 9.43 -3.99 2.84
C LEU A 50 8.44 -4.82 2.03
N ILE A 51 8.29 -4.54 0.73
CA ILE A 51 7.23 -5.11 -0.12
C ILE A 51 7.75 -5.85 -1.34
N LYS A 52 9.07 -5.97 -1.52
CA LYS A 52 9.72 -6.59 -2.68
C LYS A 52 9.31 -8.05 -2.88
N ASP A 53 9.05 -8.77 -1.78
CA ASP A 53 8.68 -10.18 -1.78
C ASP A 53 7.16 -10.39 -1.80
N ILE A 54 6.37 -9.31 -1.78
CA ILE A 54 4.92 -9.37 -1.79
C ILE A 54 4.41 -9.49 -3.22
N THR A 55 3.54 -10.47 -3.45
CA THR A 55 3.01 -10.82 -4.78
C THR A 55 1.63 -10.26 -5.08
N ARG A 56 0.99 -9.58 -4.11
CA ARG A 56 -0.37 -9.02 -4.23
C ARG A 56 -0.38 -7.53 -3.90
N ALA A 57 -1.04 -6.73 -4.73
CA ALA A 57 -1.04 -5.27 -4.58
C ALA A 57 -1.73 -4.83 -3.28
N SER A 58 -2.83 -5.49 -2.90
CA SER A 58 -3.55 -5.20 -1.66
C SER A 58 -2.70 -5.43 -0.41
N THR A 59 -1.98 -6.55 -0.37
CA THR A 59 -1.06 -6.88 0.73
C THR A 59 0.11 -5.90 0.80
N ALA A 60 0.68 -5.53 -0.36
CA ALA A 60 1.78 -4.57 -0.41
C ALA A 60 1.35 -3.22 0.17
N TRP A 61 0.18 -2.71 -0.23
CA TRP A 61 -0.37 -1.47 0.31
C TRP A 61 -0.66 -1.55 1.81
N ALA A 62 -1.27 -2.64 2.28
CA ALA A 62 -1.56 -2.84 3.70
C ALA A 62 -0.28 -2.80 4.57
N THR A 63 0.81 -3.41 4.09
CA THR A 63 2.11 -3.34 4.76
C THR A 63 2.64 -1.91 4.86
N LEU A 64 2.55 -1.13 3.77
CA LEU A 64 2.97 0.27 3.78
C LEU A 64 2.11 1.13 4.70
N GLU A 65 0.79 0.92 4.70
CA GLU A 65 -0.15 1.68 5.54
C GLU A 65 0.07 1.37 7.03
N ARG A 66 0.37 0.12 7.38
CA ARG A 66 0.80 -0.25 8.74
C ARG A 66 2.12 0.42 9.11
N LYS A 67 3.11 0.38 8.22
CA LYS A 67 4.42 0.97 8.53
C LYS A 67 4.34 2.48 8.75
N LYS A 68 3.51 3.18 7.96
CA LYS A 68 3.24 4.61 8.12
C LYS A 68 2.64 4.92 9.50
N GLN A 69 1.67 4.13 9.94
CA GLN A 69 1.04 4.27 11.27
C GLN A 69 2.02 4.03 12.42
N GLU A 70 2.91 3.04 12.29
CA GLU A 70 3.96 2.78 13.29
C GLU A 70 4.92 3.97 13.43
N THR A 71 5.40 4.53 12.30
CA THR A 71 6.26 5.72 12.33
C THR A 71 5.55 6.92 12.95
N GLU A 72 4.28 7.14 12.64
CA GLU A 72 3.48 8.22 13.22
C GLU A 72 3.22 8.03 14.72
N LYS A 73 3.19 6.80 15.22
CA LYS A 73 3.06 6.53 16.66
C LYS A 73 4.37 6.78 17.39
N ASN A 74 5.47 6.22 16.88
CA ASN A 74 6.79 6.34 17.50
C ASN A 74 7.25 7.81 17.59
N ASN A 75 6.95 8.62 16.57
CA ASN A 75 7.28 10.05 16.59
C ASN A 75 6.48 10.82 17.67
N ARG A 76 5.21 10.44 17.91
CA ARG A 76 4.39 11.09 18.95
C ARG A 76 4.83 10.73 20.36
N GLU A 77 5.32 9.52 20.60
CA GLU A 77 5.89 9.12 21.89
C GLU A 77 7.22 9.84 22.16
N SER A 78 8.09 9.98 21.16
CA SER A 78 9.34 10.76 21.31
C SER A 78 9.10 12.25 21.55
N ASP A 79 8.04 12.82 20.97
CA ASP A 79 7.66 14.22 21.19
C ASP A 79 7.11 14.49 22.60
N ILE A 80 6.51 13.48 23.25
CA ILE A 80 6.03 13.57 24.63
C ILE A 80 7.20 13.48 25.61
N GLU A 81 8.14 12.56 25.38
CA GLU A 81 9.30 12.36 26.27
C GLU A 81 10.28 13.54 26.22
N SER A 82 10.46 14.15 25.04
CA SER A 82 11.31 15.35 24.87
C SER A 82 10.76 16.62 25.54
N LYS A 83 9.48 16.64 25.93
CA LYS A 83 8.83 17.76 26.63
C LYS A 83 8.72 17.56 28.15
N SER A 84 9.09 16.39 28.64
CA SER A 84 9.03 16.05 30.06
C SER A 84 10.39 16.14 30.77
N GLN A 85 11.45 16.56 30.06
CA GLN A 85 12.77 16.88 30.60
C GLN A 85 13.04 18.38 30.59
#